data_AF-A0A2B8ANY3-F1
#
_entry.id   AF-A0A2B8ANY3-F1
#
_cell.length_a   1.000
_cell.length_b   1.000
_cell.length_c   1.000
_cell.angle_alpha   90.00
_cell.angle_beta   90.00
_cell.angle_gamma   90.00
#
_symmetry.space_group_name_H-M   'P 1'
#
loop_
_entity.id
_entity.type
_entity.pdbx_description
1 polymer ?
#
loop_
_entity_poly.entity_id
_entity_poly.type
_entity_poly.pdbx_seq_one_letter_code
_entity_poly.pdbx_strand_id
1 'polypeptide(L)'
;MDMRDLLLQVADTYDSTASTSAGVPAQDLLRAVPDEIGLLVPAGLEVAGYGGKGGATATPWIGVFDPDETRDPKENLYLAYIFASDLESVTLTLQQGVTRLKEELQSGQRLRTRLEENARRLRNMLPEKIVSEWSGKAEFKHSGWRAKAYEASSVAARRYEVQALPPELTLRKDLTEMAKVLQWAASVEKASWYGVAPGGPGVTYAGRHRSDEELDPLDEFQPKSDSDYLAVLSARKVEKTRRHETLISQFGPYVAGLGFKPITNGVHPRDLVLRKDGDEWLVEAKVVRRGNATEAVRGALAQLLEYSHFLYAQSAVEPKLVALFTEEVGAYVNYLESHGIASIWKTPEGWAGSISAVKFGLVAPA
;
A
#
# COMPACT_ATOMS: atom_id res chain seq x y z
N MET A 1 -4.17 22.58 17.02
CA MET A 1 -5.65 22.64 17.03
C MET A 1 -6.21 21.23 17.24
N ASP A 2 -7.49 21.03 17.56
CA ASP A 2 -8.11 19.70 17.49
C ASP A 2 -8.89 19.48 16.16
N MET A 3 -9.35 18.27 15.89
CA MET A 3 -10.01 17.97 14.60
C MET A 3 -11.37 18.64 14.49
N ARG A 4 -12.12 18.71 15.59
CA ARG A 4 -13.41 19.41 15.64
C ARG A 4 -13.26 20.88 15.29
N ASP A 5 -12.32 21.57 15.94
CA ASP A 5 -12.05 22.98 15.74
C ASP A 5 -11.59 23.25 14.30
N LEU A 6 -10.73 22.39 13.74
CA LEU A 6 -10.31 22.47 12.35
C LEU A 6 -11.51 22.40 11.39
N LEU A 7 -12.39 21.41 11.56
CA LEU A 7 -13.54 21.22 10.67
C LEU A 7 -14.53 22.39 10.77
N LEU A 8 -14.74 22.93 11.97
CA LEU A 8 -15.59 24.10 12.18
C LEU A 8 -14.99 25.36 11.53
N GLN A 9 -13.69 25.60 11.72
CA GLN A 9 -13.02 26.77 11.14
C GLN A 9 -12.98 26.71 9.61
N VAL A 10 -12.78 25.53 9.01
CA VAL A 10 -12.90 25.38 7.56
C VAL A 10 -14.34 25.70 7.11
N ALA A 11 -15.37 25.16 7.78
CA ALA A 11 -16.75 25.45 7.40
C ALA A 11 -17.13 26.93 7.54
N ASP A 12 -16.62 27.61 8.57
CA ASP A 12 -16.94 29.01 8.87
C ASP A 12 -16.22 30.00 7.94
N THR A 13 -14.97 29.70 7.56
CA THR A 13 -14.11 30.66 6.86
C THR A 13 -13.90 30.36 5.37
N TYR A 14 -14.35 29.20 4.88
CA TYR A 14 -14.13 28.82 3.48
C TYR A 14 -15.07 29.57 2.53
N ASP A 15 -14.50 30.19 1.51
CA ASP A 15 -15.24 30.86 0.45
C ASP A 15 -14.85 30.25 -0.90
N SER A 16 -15.82 29.63 -1.58
CA SER A 16 -15.62 29.00 -2.89
C SER A 16 -15.43 30.00 -4.04
N THR A 17 -15.68 31.29 -3.79
CA THR A 17 -15.45 32.39 -4.75
C THR A 17 -14.11 33.08 -4.55
N ALA A 18 -13.43 32.82 -3.42
CA ALA A 18 -12.13 33.39 -3.10
C ALA A 18 -10.97 32.75 -3.89
N SER A 19 -9.83 33.41 -3.85
CA SER A 19 -8.57 32.88 -4.38
C SER A 19 -8.06 31.69 -3.55
N THR A 20 -7.14 30.91 -4.14
CA THR A 20 -6.34 29.87 -3.45
C THR A 20 -4.98 30.40 -2.97
N SER A 21 -4.77 31.73 -3.03
CA SER A 21 -3.54 32.40 -2.63
C SER A 21 -3.33 32.38 -1.11
N ALA A 22 -2.07 32.56 -0.70
CA ALA A 22 -1.73 32.75 0.71
C ALA A 22 -2.42 34.00 1.30
N GLY A 23 -2.84 33.91 2.56
CA GLY A 23 -3.58 34.96 3.27
C GLY A 23 -5.10 34.78 3.24
N VAL A 24 -5.62 33.79 2.52
CA VAL A 24 -7.04 33.42 2.58
C VAL A 24 -7.22 32.41 3.73
N PRO A 25 -7.93 32.75 4.83
CA PRO A 25 -7.89 31.99 6.07
C PRO A 25 -8.13 30.48 5.92
N ALA A 26 -9.21 30.07 5.24
CA ALA A 26 -9.49 28.65 5.05
C ALA A 26 -8.48 27.94 4.14
N GLN A 27 -7.89 28.64 3.17
CA GLN A 27 -6.87 28.07 2.29
C GLN A 27 -5.54 27.89 3.02
N ASP A 28 -5.18 28.84 3.88
CA ASP A 28 -4.02 28.74 4.77
C ASP A 28 -4.21 27.58 5.76
N LEU A 29 -5.40 27.49 6.36
CA LEU A 29 -5.76 26.41 7.27
C LEU A 29 -5.70 25.03 6.60
N LEU A 30 -6.28 24.89 5.39
CA LEU A 30 -6.21 23.64 4.63
C LEU A 30 -4.76 23.24 4.28
N ARG A 31 -3.88 24.21 4.00
CA ARG A 31 -2.45 23.93 3.77
C ARG A 31 -1.70 23.54 5.04
N ALA A 32 -2.13 24.04 6.20
CA ALA A 32 -1.55 23.75 7.51
C ALA A 32 -2.05 22.45 8.15
N VAL A 33 -3.02 21.76 7.56
CA VAL A 33 -3.60 20.49 8.05
C VAL A 33 -2.55 19.45 8.50
N PRO A 34 -1.46 19.17 7.74
CA PRO A 34 -0.42 18.24 8.17
C PRO A 34 0.21 18.62 9.52
N ASP A 35 0.43 19.91 9.74
CA ASP A 35 1.09 20.43 10.93
C ASP A 35 0.10 20.53 12.12
N GLU A 36 -1.17 20.87 11.84
CA GLU A 36 -2.18 21.10 12.88
C GLU A 36 -2.74 19.80 13.49
N ILE A 37 -3.02 18.79 12.66
CA ILE A 37 -3.71 17.56 13.10
C ILE A 37 -2.97 16.27 12.74
N GLY A 38 -1.77 16.34 12.15
CA GLY A 38 -1.01 15.16 11.74
C GLY A 38 -0.68 14.19 12.88
N LEU A 39 -0.57 14.69 14.13
CA LEU A 39 -0.37 13.84 15.31
C LEU A 39 -1.68 13.26 15.89
N LEU A 40 -2.83 13.72 15.42
CA LEU A 40 -4.14 13.29 15.92
C LEU A 40 -4.71 12.09 15.15
N VAL A 41 -4.24 11.87 13.92
CA VAL A 41 -4.66 10.75 13.08
C VAL A 41 -4.02 9.42 13.50
N PRO A 42 -4.63 8.27 13.17
CA PRO A 42 -4.08 6.97 13.47
C PRO A 42 -2.63 6.80 13.01
N ALA A 43 -1.83 6.11 13.81
CA ALA A 43 -0.42 5.91 13.53
C ALA A 43 -0.22 5.23 12.16
N GLY A 44 0.73 5.75 11.37
CA GLY A 44 1.02 5.28 10.02
C GLY A 44 0.20 5.97 8.93
N LEU A 45 -0.85 6.72 9.27
CA LEU A 45 -1.59 7.53 8.32
C LEU A 45 -1.04 8.95 8.22
N GLU A 46 -1.21 9.55 7.04
CA GLU A 46 -0.85 10.93 6.74
C GLU A 46 -2.09 11.74 6.39
N VAL A 47 -2.02 13.07 6.54
CA VAL A 47 -3.13 13.96 6.20
C VAL A 47 -2.71 15.08 5.28
N ALA A 48 -3.63 15.56 4.46
CA ALA A 48 -3.45 16.77 3.66
C ALA A 48 -4.80 17.47 3.44
N GLY A 49 -4.81 18.80 3.47
CA GLY A 49 -5.98 19.59 3.07
C GLY A 49 -5.89 20.06 1.62
N TYR A 50 -7.05 20.28 1.02
CA TYR A 50 -7.16 20.77 -0.35
C TYR A 50 -8.37 21.69 -0.51
N GLY A 51 -8.06 22.95 -0.84
CA GLY A 51 -9.04 23.98 -1.14
C GLY A 51 -9.13 24.33 -2.62
N GLY A 52 -8.51 23.55 -3.52
CA GLY A 52 -8.50 23.81 -4.96
C GLY A 52 -7.12 24.11 -5.53
N LYS A 53 -7.00 24.08 -6.86
CA LYS A 53 -5.78 24.46 -7.60
C LYS A 53 -6.16 25.33 -8.79
N GLY A 54 -5.68 26.57 -8.81
CA GLY A 54 -6.04 27.59 -9.79
C GLY A 54 -7.35 28.33 -9.50
N GLY A 55 -8.16 27.82 -8.58
CA GLY A 55 -9.40 28.42 -8.08
C GLY A 55 -9.95 27.56 -6.94
N ALA A 56 -10.73 28.16 -6.05
CA ALA A 56 -11.29 27.45 -4.91
C ALA A 56 -12.25 26.35 -5.40
N THR A 57 -12.16 25.16 -4.78
CA THR A 57 -13.07 24.06 -5.12
C THR A 57 -14.43 24.28 -4.46
N ALA A 58 -15.51 23.85 -5.10
CA ALA A 58 -16.84 23.88 -4.47
C ALA A 58 -16.94 22.95 -3.25
N THR A 59 -16.12 21.90 -3.20
CA THR A 59 -16.15 20.88 -2.13
C THR A 59 -14.74 20.72 -1.56
N PRO A 60 -14.29 21.57 -0.62
CA PRO A 60 -12.99 21.43 0.01
C PRO A 60 -12.93 20.12 0.79
N TRP A 61 -11.72 19.59 0.95
CA TRP A 61 -11.55 18.32 1.65
C TRP A 61 -10.25 18.24 2.45
N ILE A 62 -10.28 17.36 3.44
CA ILE A 62 -9.12 16.89 4.19
C ILE A 62 -8.98 15.40 3.92
N GLY A 63 -7.91 14.99 3.25
CA GLY A 63 -7.61 13.60 2.94
C GLY A 63 -6.80 12.97 4.06
N VAL A 64 -7.08 11.70 4.34
CA VAL A 64 -6.32 10.85 5.25
C VAL A 64 -5.88 9.61 4.46
N PHE A 65 -4.57 9.41 4.41
CA PHE A 65 -3.89 8.53 3.48
C PHE A 65 -3.11 7.47 4.24
N ASP A 66 -3.26 6.21 3.85
CA ASP A 66 -2.30 5.18 4.22
C ASP A 66 -1.18 5.19 3.16
N PRO A 67 0.07 5.57 3.50
CA PRO A 67 1.17 5.62 2.55
C PRO A 67 1.50 4.29 1.87
N ASP A 68 1.07 3.16 2.46
CA ASP A 68 1.21 1.84 1.87
C ASP A 68 0.11 1.55 0.82
N GLU A 69 -0.96 2.36 0.77
CA GLU A 69 -2.03 2.30 -0.22
C GLU A 69 -1.92 3.41 -1.26
N THR A 70 -1.85 4.67 -0.82
CA THR A 70 -1.72 5.83 -1.71
C THR A 70 -1.30 7.06 -0.92
N ARG A 71 -0.56 7.96 -1.57
CA ARG A 71 -0.39 9.36 -1.13
C ARG A 71 -1.15 10.34 -2.03
N ASP A 72 -1.76 9.85 -3.11
CA ASP A 72 -2.47 10.65 -4.10
C ASP A 72 -3.98 10.37 -4.03
N PRO A 73 -4.84 11.37 -3.74
CA PRO A 73 -6.31 11.23 -3.72
C PRO A 73 -6.91 10.85 -5.08
N LYS A 74 -6.08 10.71 -6.11
CA LYS A 74 -6.46 10.28 -7.46
C LYS A 74 -6.41 8.77 -7.67
N GLU A 75 -5.73 8.04 -6.78
CA GLU A 75 -5.36 6.64 -6.95
C GLU A 75 -5.77 5.81 -5.72
N ASN A 76 -6.12 4.54 -5.95
CA ASN A 76 -6.48 3.53 -4.94
C ASN A 76 -7.53 4.02 -3.92
N LEU A 77 -7.49 3.48 -2.71
CA LEU A 77 -8.43 3.78 -1.64
C LEU A 77 -7.81 4.77 -0.66
N TYR A 78 -8.61 5.73 -0.21
CA TYR A 78 -8.22 6.72 0.80
C TYR A 78 -9.44 7.17 1.60
N LEU A 79 -9.21 7.79 2.75
CA LEU A 79 -10.26 8.45 3.49
C LEU A 79 -10.26 9.95 3.20
N ALA A 80 -11.42 10.57 3.27
CA ALA A 80 -11.52 12.02 3.24
C ALA A 80 -12.67 12.52 4.10
N TYR A 81 -12.46 13.67 4.73
CA TYR A 81 -13.52 14.57 5.14
C TYR A 81 -13.80 15.50 3.96
N ILE A 82 -14.97 15.38 3.33
CA ILE A 82 -15.36 16.22 2.19
C ILE A 82 -16.54 17.08 2.61
N PHE A 83 -16.40 18.40 2.46
CA PHE A 83 -17.48 19.35 2.73
C PHE A 83 -18.45 19.40 1.54
N ALA A 84 -19.75 19.48 1.85
CA ALA A 84 -20.76 19.86 0.86
C ALA A 84 -20.55 21.30 0.40
N SER A 85 -21.06 21.65 -0.79
CA SER A 85 -20.79 22.96 -1.39
C SER A 85 -21.41 24.15 -0.67
N ASP A 86 -22.38 23.91 0.19
CA ASP A 86 -22.96 24.91 1.09
C ASP A 86 -22.31 24.93 2.47
N LEU A 87 -21.29 24.08 2.70
CA LEU A 87 -20.55 23.95 3.96
C LEU A 87 -21.42 23.56 5.17
N GLU A 88 -22.68 23.15 4.95
CA GLU A 88 -23.59 22.76 6.05
C GLU A 88 -23.27 21.37 6.61
N SER A 89 -22.57 20.54 5.83
CA SER A 89 -22.19 19.19 6.24
C SER A 89 -20.79 18.82 5.77
N VAL A 90 -20.16 17.94 6.54
CA VAL A 90 -18.90 17.29 6.19
C VAL A 90 -19.06 15.78 6.30
N THR A 91 -18.57 15.05 5.32
CA THR A 91 -18.70 13.58 5.28
C THR A 91 -17.33 12.94 5.43
N LEU A 92 -17.15 12.08 6.44
CA LEU A 92 -16.04 11.13 6.49
C LEU A 92 -16.39 9.95 5.58
N THR A 93 -15.60 9.73 4.54
CA THR A 93 -15.88 8.75 3.50
C THR A 93 -14.63 7.97 3.11
N LEU A 94 -14.79 6.66 2.92
CA LEU A 94 -13.86 5.82 2.19
C LEU A 94 -14.12 6.01 0.69
N GLN A 95 -13.14 6.58 0.00
CA GLN A 95 -13.18 6.93 -1.41
C GLN A 95 -12.32 5.98 -2.23
N GLN A 96 -12.72 5.75 -3.48
CA GLN A 96 -11.86 5.19 -4.52
C GLN A 96 -11.34 6.31 -5.45
N GLY A 97 -10.12 6.15 -5.94
CA GLY A 97 -9.51 7.05 -6.91
C GLY A 97 -10.30 7.12 -8.23
N VAL A 98 -10.50 8.33 -8.75
CA VAL A 98 -11.34 8.58 -9.94
C VAL A 98 -10.51 8.71 -11.22
N THR A 99 -9.19 8.96 -11.13
CA THR A 99 -8.39 9.43 -12.25
C THR A 99 -8.27 8.42 -13.38
N ARG A 100 -7.88 7.18 -13.07
CA ARG A 100 -7.72 6.12 -14.07
C ARG A 100 -9.03 5.85 -14.83
N LEU A 101 -10.14 5.76 -14.11
CA LEU A 101 -11.46 5.55 -14.71
C LEU A 101 -11.92 6.75 -15.55
N LYS A 102 -11.55 7.97 -15.14
CA LYS A 102 -11.87 9.17 -15.94
C LYS A 102 -11.08 9.19 -17.24
N GLU A 103 -9.82 8.77 -17.24
CA GLU A 103 -9.01 8.67 -18.46
C GLU A 103 -9.61 7.64 -19.44
N GLU A 104 -10.12 6.53 -18.92
CA GLU A 104 -10.73 5.46 -19.72
C GLU A 104 -12.15 5.79 -20.21
N LEU A 105 -13.00 6.37 -19.36
CA LEU A 105 -14.44 6.50 -19.61
C LEU A 105 -14.92 7.94 -19.87
N GLN A 106 -14.04 8.93 -19.72
CA GLN A 106 -14.36 10.36 -19.72
C GLN A 106 -15.37 10.75 -18.61
N SER A 107 -15.52 12.04 -18.31
CA SER A 107 -16.49 12.49 -17.31
C SER A 107 -17.93 12.31 -17.80
N GLY A 108 -18.84 11.85 -16.93
CA GLY A 108 -20.26 11.75 -17.26
C GLY A 108 -20.93 10.53 -16.63
N GLN A 109 -22.07 10.12 -17.19
CA GLN A 109 -22.88 9.02 -16.65
C GLN A 109 -22.10 7.69 -16.58
N ARG A 110 -21.32 7.35 -17.61
CA ARG A 110 -20.58 6.08 -17.67
C ARG A 110 -19.56 5.96 -16.55
N LEU A 111 -18.78 7.01 -16.30
CA LEU A 111 -17.85 7.08 -15.19
C LEU A 111 -18.57 6.92 -13.85
N ARG A 112 -19.68 7.65 -13.65
CA ARG A 112 -20.45 7.58 -12.40
C ARG A 112 -20.99 6.18 -12.13
N THR A 113 -21.62 5.56 -13.14
CA THR A 113 -22.13 4.20 -13.03
C THR A 113 -21.02 3.21 -12.69
N ARG A 114 -19.85 3.31 -13.34
CA ARG A 114 -18.72 2.43 -13.03
C ARG A 114 -18.17 2.64 -11.61
N LEU A 115 -18.07 3.89 -11.15
CA LEU A 115 -17.64 4.21 -9.78
C LEU A 115 -18.62 3.65 -8.75
N GLU A 116 -19.92 3.82 -8.98
CA GLU A 116 -20.98 3.27 -8.10
C GLU A 116 -20.96 1.74 -8.07
N GLU A 117 -20.74 1.09 -9.22
CA GLU A 117 -20.58 -0.36 -9.31
C GLU A 117 -19.35 -0.84 -8.53
N ASN A 118 -18.21 -0.18 -8.70
CA ASN A 118 -16.98 -0.50 -7.97
C ASN A 118 -17.15 -0.28 -6.46
N ALA A 119 -17.77 0.84 -6.06
CA ALA A 119 -17.99 1.17 -4.66
C ALA A 119 -18.89 0.11 -4.00
N ARG A 120 -19.96 -0.28 -4.70
CA ARG A 120 -20.88 -1.33 -4.26
C ARG A 120 -20.19 -2.69 -4.17
N ARG A 121 -19.36 -3.03 -5.16
CA ARG A 121 -18.57 -4.27 -5.17
C ARG A 121 -17.64 -4.32 -3.97
N LEU A 122 -16.84 -3.27 -3.74
CA LEU A 122 -15.93 -3.18 -2.59
C LEU A 122 -16.70 -3.28 -1.27
N ARG A 123 -17.78 -2.53 -1.13
CA ARG A 123 -18.64 -2.58 0.06
C ARG A 123 -19.16 -3.99 0.34
N ASN A 124 -19.64 -4.69 -0.69
CA ASN A 124 -20.19 -6.04 -0.55
C ASN A 124 -19.13 -7.10 -0.17
N MET A 125 -17.85 -6.83 -0.41
CA MET A 125 -16.77 -7.72 0.00
C MET A 125 -16.29 -7.45 1.44
N LEU A 126 -16.72 -6.34 2.05
CA LEU A 126 -16.39 -6.02 3.44
C LEU A 126 -17.31 -6.79 4.40
N PRO A 127 -16.79 -7.29 5.53
CA PRO A 127 -17.64 -7.90 6.56
C PRO A 127 -18.69 -6.90 7.08
N GLU A 128 -19.95 -7.31 7.17
CA GLU A 128 -21.06 -6.44 7.61
C GLU A 128 -20.79 -5.80 8.98
N LYS A 129 -20.20 -6.57 9.92
CA LYS A 129 -19.81 -6.08 11.25
C LYS A 129 -18.83 -4.89 11.23
N ILE A 130 -18.13 -4.67 10.12
CA ILE A 130 -17.14 -3.61 9.94
C ILE A 130 -17.79 -2.39 9.25
N VAL A 131 -18.73 -2.60 8.32
CA VAL A 131 -19.24 -1.55 7.42
C VAL A 131 -20.66 -1.06 7.74
N SER A 132 -21.39 -1.74 8.63
CA SER A 132 -22.80 -1.45 8.96
C SER A 132 -23.01 -0.03 9.51
N GLU A 133 -22.09 0.44 10.35
CA GLU A 133 -22.12 1.79 10.93
C GLU A 133 -21.70 2.92 9.96
N TRP A 134 -21.38 2.57 8.71
CA TRP A 134 -20.86 3.45 7.67
C TRP A 134 -21.74 3.45 6.41
N SER A 135 -23.06 3.36 6.62
CA SER A 135 -24.10 3.34 5.58
C SER A 135 -24.58 4.74 5.16
N GLY A 136 -23.94 5.80 5.65
CA GLY A 136 -24.24 7.17 5.25
C GLY A 136 -24.05 7.39 3.75
N LYS A 137 -24.81 8.32 3.18
CA LYS A 137 -24.66 8.75 1.79
C LYS A 137 -23.78 9.99 1.71
N ALA A 138 -22.78 9.94 0.85
CA ALA A 138 -22.04 11.12 0.44
C ALA A 138 -22.94 11.98 -0.46
N GLU A 139 -23.23 13.20 -0.01
CA GLU A 139 -24.06 14.17 -0.73
C GLU A 139 -23.38 15.53 -0.64
N PHE A 140 -22.82 16.00 -1.75
CA PHE A 140 -21.99 17.21 -1.75
C PHE A 140 -22.70 18.43 -2.34
N LYS A 141 -23.99 18.28 -2.68
CA LYS A 141 -24.90 19.37 -3.08
C LYS A 141 -24.43 20.23 -4.27
N HIS A 142 -23.54 19.70 -5.10
CA HIS A 142 -23.01 20.39 -6.27
C HIS A 142 -23.22 19.57 -7.56
N SER A 143 -23.59 20.24 -8.67
CA SER A 143 -23.88 19.60 -9.95
C SER A 143 -22.64 19.33 -10.81
N GLY A 144 -21.51 19.95 -10.47
CA GLY A 144 -20.24 19.76 -11.16
C GLY A 144 -19.72 18.33 -11.10
N TRP A 145 -19.05 17.90 -12.16
CA TRP A 145 -18.65 16.50 -12.36
C TRP A 145 -17.80 15.91 -11.22
N ARG A 146 -16.95 16.71 -10.57
CA ARG A 146 -16.10 16.25 -9.45
C ARG A 146 -16.92 15.83 -8.25
N ALA A 147 -17.86 16.69 -7.83
CA ALA A 147 -18.75 16.38 -6.72
C ALA A 147 -19.55 15.11 -7.01
N LYS A 148 -20.12 14.99 -8.20
CA LYS A 148 -20.83 13.77 -8.62
C LYS A 148 -19.95 12.53 -8.70
N ALA A 149 -18.67 12.68 -9.05
CA ALA A 149 -17.73 11.58 -9.03
C ALA A 149 -17.38 11.17 -7.59
N TYR A 150 -17.16 12.12 -6.67
CA TYR A 150 -16.91 11.81 -5.25
C TYR A 150 -18.11 11.13 -4.58
N GLU A 151 -19.34 11.56 -4.90
CA GLU A 151 -20.56 10.89 -4.43
C GLU A 151 -20.60 9.43 -4.91
N ALA A 152 -20.34 9.21 -6.20
CA ALA A 152 -20.31 7.88 -6.82
C ALA A 152 -19.15 6.99 -6.33
N SER A 153 -18.06 7.59 -5.87
CA SER A 153 -16.83 6.90 -5.45
C SER A 153 -16.85 6.43 -3.99
N SER A 154 -17.83 6.88 -3.21
CA SER A 154 -17.95 6.57 -1.78
C SER A 154 -18.34 5.11 -1.55
N VAL A 155 -17.45 4.33 -0.93
CA VAL A 155 -17.67 2.93 -0.54
C VAL A 155 -18.44 2.82 0.78
N ALA A 156 -18.05 3.65 1.74
CA ALA A 156 -18.59 3.69 3.09
C ALA A 156 -18.46 5.11 3.62
N ALA A 157 -19.45 5.60 4.36
CA ALA A 157 -19.44 6.98 4.81
C ALA A 157 -20.25 7.22 6.09
N ARG A 158 -19.89 8.29 6.77
CA ARG A 158 -20.66 8.93 7.83
C ARG A 158 -20.69 10.43 7.58
N ARG A 159 -21.90 10.98 7.54
CA ARG A 159 -22.14 12.42 7.35
C ARG A 159 -22.35 13.09 8.70
N TYR A 160 -21.74 14.25 8.88
CA TYR A 160 -21.91 15.13 10.03
C TYR A 160 -22.50 16.46 9.56
N GLU A 161 -23.54 16.93 10.23
CA GLU A 161 -24.01 18.30 10.07
C GLU A 161 -23.08 19.22 10.87
N VAL A 162 -22.61 20.30 10.26
CA VAL A 162 -21.61 21.21 10.85
C VAL A 162 -22.14 21.85 12.14
N GLN A 163 -23.43 22.21 12.16
CA GLN A 163 -24.09 22.77 13.33
C GLN A 163 -24.21 21.77 14.51
N ALA A 164 -24.04 20.48 14.25
CA ALA A 164 -24.14 19.40 15.23
C ALA A 164 -22.89 18.49 15.21
N LEU A 165 -21.72 19.05 14.89
CA LEU A 165 -20.47 18.30 14.81
C LEU A 165 -20.17 17.64 16.18
N PRO A 166 -19.93 16.31 16.22
CA PRO A 166 -19.74 15.62 17.48
C PRO A 166 -18.44 16.06 18.18
N PRO A 167 -18.29 15.77 19.49
CA PRO A 167 -17.07 16.09 20.23
C PRO A 167 -15.83 15.43 19.63
N GLU A 168 -14.66 16.03 19.86
CA GLU A 168 -13.36 15.57 19.36
C GLU A 168 -13.11 14.07 19.57
N LEU A 169 -13.41 13.55 20.76
CA LEU A 169 -13.21 12.13 21.07
C LEU A 169 -14.01 11.21 20.14
N THR A 170 -15.22 11.60 19.76
CA THR A 170 -16.07 10.85 18.82
C THR A 170 -15.49 10.93 17.41
N LEU A 171 -15.05 12.10 16.96
CA LEU A 171 -14.43 12.26 15.63
C LEU A 171 -13.16 11.41 15.49
N ARG A 172 -12.31 11.40 16.52
CA ARG A 172 -11.10 10.57 16.54
C ARG A 172 -11.40 9.08 16.56
N LYS A 173 -12.41 8.66 17.33
CA LYS A 173 -12.89 7.27 17.33
C LYS A 173 -13.39 6.90 15.94
N ASP A 174 -14.23 7.74 15.34
CA ASP A 174 -14.79 7.50 14.01
C ASP A 174 -13.69 7.42 12.95
N LEU A 175 -12.69 8.31 12.97
CA LEU A 175 -11.55 8.22 12.07
C LEU A 175 -10.75 6.92 12.27
N THR A 176 -10.54 6.51 13.51
CA THR A 176 -9.81 5.27 13.84
C THR A 176 -10.55 4.03 13.36
N GLU A 177 -11.87 3.97 13.54
CA GLU A 177 -12.67 2.86 13.06
C GLU A 177 -12.76 2.86 11.53
N MET A 178 -12.92 4.02 10.89
CA MET A 178 -12.92 4.13 9.42
C MET A 178 -11.54 3.78 8.82
N ALA A 179 -10.43 4.05 9.52
CA ALA A 179 -9.10 3.60 9.11
C ALA A 179 -8.99 2.07 9.05
N LYS A 180 -9.65 1.34 9.97
CA LYS A 180 -9.75 -0.12 9.87
C LYS A 180 -10.56 -0.53 8.64
N VAL A 181 -11.64 0.18 8.32
CA VAL A 181 -12.41 -0.06 7.09
C VAL A 181 -11.54 0.13 5.84
N LEU A 182 -10.72 1.19 5.80
CA LEU A 182 -9.74 1.42 4.72
C LEU A 182 -8.78 0.24 4.59
N GLN A 183 -8.14 -0.19 5.68
CA GLN A 183 -7.18 -1.30 5.66
C GLN A 183 -7.82 -2.62 5.21
N TRP A 184 -9.04 -2.90 5.66
CA TRP A 184 -9.81 -4.06 5.20
C TRP A 184 -10.14 -3.96 3.71
N ALA A 185 -10.65 -2.81 3.26
CA ALA A 185 -11.00 -2.59 1.87
C ALA A 185 -9.78 -2.73 0.95
N ALA A 186 -8.64 -2.17 1.35
CA ALA A 186 -7.37 -2.32 0.65
C ALA A 186 -6.90 -3.78 0.59
N SER A 187 -7.02 -4.54 1.70
CA SER A 187 -6.67 -5.96 1.72
C SER A 187 -7.53 -6.79 0.76
N VAL A 188 -8.83 -6.47 0.71
CA VAL A 188 -9.83 -7.16 -0.12
C VAL A 188 -9.67 -6.77 -1.59
N GLU A 189 -9.37 -5.51 -1.88
CA GLU A 189 -9.07 -5.04 -3.24
C GLU A 189 -7.81 -5.70 -3.79
N LYS A 190 -6.75 -5.79 -2.96
CA LYS A 190 -5.54 -6.56 -3.28
C LYS A 190 -5.89 -8.03 -3.53
N ALA A 191 -6.62 -8.70 -2.65
CA ALA A 191 -7.04 -10.10 -2.84
C ALA A 191 -7.92 -10.32 -4.09
N SER A 192 -8.77 -9.36 -4.43
CA SER A 192 -9.60 -9.38 -5.64
C SER A 192 -8.79 -9.21 -6.92
N TRP A 193 -7.69 -8.44 -6.87
CA TRP A 193 -6.75 -8.29 -7.99
C TRP A 193 -5.97 -9.59 -8.25
N TYR A 194 -5.75 -10.40 -7.21
CA TYR A 194 -5.14 -11.73 -7.28
C TYR A 194 -6.14 -12.88 -7.56
N GLY A 195 -7.44 -12.58 -7.73
CA GLY A 195 -8.42 -13.56 -8.23
C GLY A 195 -8.85 -14.66 -7.25
N VAL A 196 -8.99 -14.37 -5.95
CA VAL A 196 -9.49 -15.36 -4.98
C VAL A 196 -10.98 -15.14 -4.70
N ALA A 197 -11.85 -16.01 -5.24
CA ALA A 197 -13.23 -16.14 -4.81
C ALA A 197 -13.30 -16.86 -3.44
N PRO A 198 -14.21 -16.50 -2.52
CA PRO A 198 -14.34 -17.17 -1.23
C PRO A 198 -15.05 -18.52 -1.43
N GLY A 199 -14.27 -19.58 -1.37
CA GLY A 199 -14.69 -20.97 -1.53
C GLY A 199 -13.72 -21.70 -2.44
N GLY A 200 -12.82 -22.50 -1.86
CA GLY A 200 -11.76 -23.21 -2.60
C GLY A 200 -12.27 -24.05 -3.78
N PRO A 201 -11.38 -24.41 -4.72
CA PRO A 201 -10.31 -25.37 -4.41
C PRO A 201 -8.92 -24.90 -4.85
N GLY A 202 -7.90 -25.61 -4.36
CA GLY A 202 -6.48 -25.35 -4.62
C GLY A 202 -6.18 -25.16 -6.11
N VAL A 203 -5.23 -24.24 -6.38
CA VAL A 203 -4.75 -23.95 -7.72
C VAL A 203 -3.35 -24.55 -7.86
N THR A 204 -3.18 -25.33 -8.92
CA THR A 204 -1.94 -25.96 -9.34
C THR A 204 -1.10 -24.98 -10.15
N TYR A 205 0.17 -24.80 -9.78
CA TYR A 205 1.09 -23.88 -10.45
C TYR A 205 1.98 -24.65 -11.42
N ALA A 206 1.90 -24.34 -12.70
CA ALA A 206 2.80 -24.88 -13.72
C ALA A 206 4.00 -23.93 -13.89
N GLY A 207 5.10 -24.21 -13.18
CA GLY A 207 6.39 -23.58 -13.44
C GLY A 207 7.06 -24.18 -14.66
N ARG A 208 7.48 -23.36 -15.64
CA ARG A 208 8.36 -23.82 -16.72
C ARG A 208 9.80 -23.84 -16.21
N HIS A 209 10.36 -25.03 -16.02
CA HIS A 209 11.80 -25.22 -15.97
C HIS A 209 12.36 -25.16 -17.39
N ARG A 210 13.36 -24.31 -17.62
CA ARG A 210 14.25 -24.37 -18.79
C ARG A 210 15.62 -24.80 -18.29
N SER A 211 16.24 -25.73 -19.00
CA SER A 211 17.60 -26.20 -18.77
C SER A 211 18.62 -25.14 -19.19
N ASP A 212 19.67 -24.99 -18.40
CA ASP A 212 20.73 -24.01 -18.58
C ASP A 212 21.63 -24.36 -19.79
N GLU A 213 21.80 -23.42 -20.70
CA GLU A 213 22.93 -23.34 -21.64
C GLU A 213 23.61 -21.98 -21.48
N GLU A 214 24.94 -21.97 -21.65
CA GLU A 214 25.88 -20.89 -21.36
C GLU A 214 25.42 -19.50 -21.80
N LEU A 215 24.95 -18.72 -20.82
CA LEU A 215 24.64 -17.30 -20.91
C LEU A 215 25.12 -16.61 -19.62
N ASP A 216 25.26 -15.29 -19.65
CA ASP A 216 25.81 -14.50 -18.54
C ASP A 216 25.01 -14.79 -17.24
N PRO A 217 25.67 -15.10 -16.10
CA PRO A 217 25.00 -15.37 -14.83
C PRO A 217 24.00 -14.29 -14.38
N LEU A 218 24.11 -13.06 -14.92
CA LEU A 218 23.22 -11.94 -14.62
C LEU A 218 22.14 -11.68 -15.70
N ASP A 219 22.07 -12.44 -16.80
CA ASP A 219 21.08 -12.21 -17.87
C ASP A 219 19.63 -12.27 -17.37
N GLU A 220 19.36 -13.14 -16.40
CA GLU A 220 18.04 -13.29 -15.75
C GLU A 220 17.88 -12.44 -14.47
N PHE A 221 18.94 -11.75 -14.05
CA PHE A 221 18.96 -10.86 -12.90
C PHE A 221 18.77 -9.40 -13.35
N GLN A 222 17.51 -8.99 -13.41
CA GLN A 222 17.13 -7.60 -13.69
C GLN A 222 16.48 -6.99 -12.44
N PRO A 223 17.27 -6.60 -11.42
CA PRO A 223 16.76 -5.79 -10.33
C PRO A 223 16.25 -4.48 -10.91
N LYS A 224 15.17 -3.92 -10.36
CA LYS A 224 14.58 -2.71 -10.93
C LYS A 224 15.62 -1.56 -10.86
N SER A 225 15.82 -0.86 -11.97
CA SER A 225 16.75 0.26 -12.08
C SER A 225 16.28 1.50 -11.30
N ASP A 226 17.24 2.25 -10.75
CA ASP A 226 17.06 3.56 -10.11
C ASP A 226 17.09 4.74 -11.12
N SER A 227 16.96 4.49 -12.43
CA SER A 227 16.82 5.56 -13.43
C SER A 227 15.64 5.30 -14.39
N ASP A 228 14.81 6.33 -14.55
CA ASP A 228 13.54 6.34 -15.29
C ASP A 228 13.61 5.73 -16.70
N TYR A 229 12.64 4.85 -17.01
CA TYR A 229 12.14 4.70 -18.37
C TYR A 229 10.60 4.73 -18.36
N LEU A 230 10.05 5.81 -18.90
CA LEU A 230 8.64 6.01 -19.14
C LEU A 230 8.20 5.15 -20.34
N ALA A 231 7.48 4.06 -20.05
CA ALA A 231 6.35 3.61 -20.86
C ALA A 231 5.11 3.77 -19.98
N VAL A 232 4.17 4.59 -20.47
CA VAL A 232 3.03 5.20 -19.80
C VAL A 232 2.17 4.22 -18.98
N LEU A 233 2.32 4.28 -17.66
CA LEU A 233 1.32 4.06 -16.60
C LEU A 233 1.88 4.81 -15.37
N SER A 234 1.40 6.04 -15.14
CA SER A 234 2.02 7.03 -14.24
C SER A 234 1.95 6.63 -12.78
N ALA A 235 3.09 6.72 -12.10
CA ALA A 235 3.37 6.16 -10.79
C ALA A 235 3.29 7.20 -9.65
N ARG A 236 2.90 6.72 -8.46
CA ARG A 236 3.45 7.19 -7.18
C ARG A 236 3.98 6.02 -6.34
N LYS A 237 5.05 5.37 -6.80
CA LYS A 237 5.94 4.51 -5.99
C LYS A 237 6.90 5.39 -5.19
N VAL A 238 6.75 5.58 -3.87
CA VAL A 238 7.90 6.03 -3.06
C VAL A 238 7.76 5.61 -1.58
N GLU A 239 8.39 4.48 -1.20
CA GLU A 239 9.45 4.36 -0.16
C GLU A 239 9.63 2.88 0.26
N LYS A 240 8.54 2.10 0.30
CA LYS A 240 8.58 0.64 0.60
C LYS A 240 9.42 -0.16 -0.40
N THR A 241 9.39 0.24 -1.68
CA THR A 241 10.13 -0.43 -2.78
C THR A 241 11.61 -0.04 -2.86
N ARG A 242 12.03 1.16 -2.43
CA ARG A 242 13.41 1.61 -2.70
C ARG A 242 14.46 0.81 -1.94
N ARG A 243 14.35 0.71 -0.61
CA ARG A 243 15.35 -0.03 0.20
C ARG A 243 15.27 -1.54 0.02
N HIS A 244 14.09 -2.07 -0.27
CA HIS A 244 13.86 -3.48 -0.59
C HIS A 244 14.52 -3.87 -1.92
N GLU A 245 14.30 -3.08 -2.97
CA GLU A 245 14.95 -3.28 -4.27
C GLU A 245 16.46 -3.02 -4.20
N THR A 246 16.92 -2.03 -3.41
CA THR A 246 18.36 -1.82 -3.14
C THR A 246 18.99 -3.03 -2.45
N LEU A 247 18.28 -3.68 -1.53
CA LEU A 247 18.79 -4.87 -0.84
C LEU A 247 18.99 -6.02 -1.84
N ILE A 248 18.03 -6.24 -2.73
CA ILE A 248 18.11 -7.26 -3.79
C ILE A 248 19.22 -6.91 -4.79
N SER A 249 19.30 -5.65 -5.25
CA SER A 249 20.29 -5.21 -6.23
C SER A 249 21.73 -5.27 -5.70
N GLN A 250 21.93 -5.14 -4.39
CA GLN A 250 23.24 -5.37 -3.75
C GLN A 250 23.54 -6.85 -3.51
N PHE A 251 22.52 -7.66 -3.19
CA PHE A 251 22.71 -9.07 -2.85
C PHE A 251 22.97 -9.93 -4.08
N GLY A 252 22.26 -9.68 -5.20
CA GLY A 252 22.38 -10.47 -6.43
C GLY A 252 23.81 -10.59 -6.97
N PRO A 253 24.53 -9.47 -7.21
CA PRO A 253 25.91 -9.53 -7.68
C PRO A 253 26.84 -10.23 -6.69
N TYR A 254 26.59 -10.08 -5.39
CA TYR A 254 27.36 -10.76 -4.36
C TYR A 254 27.22 -12.29 -4.45
N VAL A 255 25.99 -12.81 -4.50
CA VAL A 255 25.77 -14.27 -4.62
C VAL A 255 26.15 -14.81 -5.99
N ALA A 256 26.08 -14.00 -7.05
CA ALA A 256 26.61 -14.35 -8.35
C ALA A 256 28.13 -14.61 -8.29
N GLY A 257 28.88 -13.79 -7.54
CA GLY A 257 30.30 -14.01 -7.26
C GLY A 257 30.60 -15.31 -6.49
N LEU A 258 29.60 -15.89 -5.81
CA LEU A 258 29.69 -17.19 -5.13
C LEU A 258 29.25 -18.35 -6.02
N GLY A 259 28.97 -18.10 -7.31
CA GLY A 259 28.56 -19.10 -8.30
C GLY A 259 27.08 -19.45 -8.27
N PHE A 260 26.23 -18.63 -7.63
CA PHE A 260 24.77 -18.76 -7.75
C PHE A 260 24.28 -18.00 -8.99
N LYS A 261 23.20 -18.46 -9.58
CA LYS A 261 22.45 -17.75 -10.62
C LYS A 261 21.25 -17.05 -9.97
N PRO A 262 21.30 -15.72 -9.72
CA PRO A 262 20.15 -14.99 -9.19
C PRO A 262 19.14 -14.69 -10.30
N ILE A 263 17.85 -14.86 -10.01
CA ILE A 263 16.74 -14.74 -10.97
C ILE A 263 15.64 -13.88 -10.36
N THR A 264 15.35 -12.73 -10.99
CA THR A 264 14.23 -11.85 -10.61
C THR A 264 13.18 -11.74 -11.70
N ASN A 265 13.53 -12.06 -12.95
CA ASN A 265 12.61 -12.00 -14.07
C ASN A 265 11.63 -13.19 -14.07
N GLY A 266 10.33 -12.93 -14.19
CA GLY A 266 9.30 -13.96 -14.32
C GLY A 266 9.04 -14.83 -13.08
N VAL A 267 9.66 -14.53 -11.94
CA VAL A 267 9.52 -15.32 -10.70
C VAL A 267 8.47 -14.76 -9.72
N HIS A 268 7.86 -13.62 -10.03
CA HIS A 268 6.76 -13.05 -9.24
C HIS A 268 5.68 -14.11 -8.94
N PRO A 269 5.16 -14.21 -7.70
CA PRO A 269 5.22 -13.23 -6.61
C PRO A 269 6.48 -13.26 -5.74
N ARG A 270 7.47 -14.11 -6.03
CA ARG A 270 8.72 -14.19 -5.28
C ARG A 270 9.63 -13.00 -5.58
N ASP A 271 10.37 -12.54 -4.57
CA ASP A 271 11.33 -11.43 -4.70
C ASP A 271 12.58 -11.82 -5.50
N LEU A 272 13.18 -12.97 -5.17
CA LEU A 272 14.40 -13.47 -5.80
C LEU A 272 14.46 -15.00 -5.69
N VAL A 273 14.89 -15.66 -6.77
CA VAL A 273 15.20 -17.08 -6.78
C VAL A 273 16.68 -17.26 -7.08
N LEU A 274 17.38 -18.11 -6.33
CA LEU A 274 18.77 -18.48 -6.63
C LEU A 274 18.82 -19.91 -7.12
N ARG A 275 19.67 -20.18 -8.12
CA ARG A 275 19.98 -21.55 -8.56
C ARG A 275 21.45 -21.83 -8.50
N LYS A 276 21.81 -23.04 -8.10
CA LYS A 276 23.19 -23.53 -8.13
C LYS A 276 23.19 -25.05 -8.02
N ASP A 277 23.96 -25.72 -8.86
CA ASP A 277 24.16 -27.18 -8.83
C ASP A 277 22.85 -27.99 -8.82
N GLY A 278 21.81 -27.50 -9.50
CA GLY A 278 20.48 -28.13 -9.56
C GLY A 278 19.56 -27.85 -8.37
N ASP A 279 20.07 -27.21 -7.32
CA ASP A 279 19.29 -26.73 -6.17
C ASP A 279 18.69 -25.34 -6.44
N GLU A 280 17.59 -25.06 -5.76
CA GLU A 280 16.90 -23.77 -5.82
C GLU A 280 16.67 -23.19 -4.42
N TRP A 281 16.86 -21.87 -4.29
CA TRP A 281 16.58 -21.11 -3.07
C TRP A 281 15.53 -20.04 -3.35
N LEU A 282 14.48 -20.02 -2.52
CA LEU A 282 13.52 -18.93 -2.46
C LEU A 282 14.01 -17.86 -1.50
N VAL A 283 14.21 -16.65 -2.02
CA VAL A 283 14.67 -15.52 -1.22
C VAL A 283 13.54 -14.50 -1.12
N GLU A 284 13.15 -14.16 0.12
CA GLU A 284 12.22 -13.09 0.43
C GLU A 284 12.98 -11.95 1.14
N ALA A 285 12.93 -10.75 0.58
CA ALA A 285 13.67 -9.61 1.08
C ALA A 285 12.79 -8.71 1.96
N LYS A 286 13.31 -8.26 3.10
CA LYS A 286 12.60 -7.39 4.06
C LYS A 286 13.49 -6.31 4.62
N VAL A 287 12.93 -5.10 4.70
CA VAL A 287 13.56 -3.97 5.37
C VAL A 287 13.18 -3.99 6.84
N VAL A 288 14.17 -4.09 7.72
CA VAL A 288 13.98 -3.87 9.15
C VAL A 288 13.88 -2.36 9.38
N ARG A 289 12.84 -1.93 10.10
CA ARG A 289 12.56 -0.51 10.31
C ARG A 289 12.67 -0.18 11.80
N ARG A 290 13.48 0.84 12.13
CA ARG A 290 13.62 1.36 13.49
C ARG A 290 14.00 0.28 14.52
N GLY A 291 14.82 -0.71 14.11
CA GLY A 291 15.20 -1.85 14.95
C GLY A 291 14.07 -2.85 15.26
N ASN A 292 12.88 -2.71 14.65
CA ASN A 292 11.78 -3.65 14.83
C ASN A 292 11.89 -4.81 13.82
N ALA A 293 12.65 -5.84 14.20
CA ALA A 293 12.80 -7.06 13.40
C ALA A 293 11.52 -7.91 13.33
N THR A 294 10.60 -7.77 14.28
CA THR A 294 9.42 -8.65 14.43
C THR A 294 8.53 -8.68 13.19
N GLU A 295 8.23 -7.51 12.63
CA GLU A 295 7.33 -7.39 11.48
C GLU A 295 7.99 -7.92 10.21
N ALA A 296 9.26 -7.59 10.00
CA ALA A 296 10.06 -8.08 8.88
C ALA A 296 10.14 -9.62 8.91
N VAL A 297 10.46 -10.20 10.06
CA VAL A 297 10.59 -11.65 10.24
C VAL A 297 9.25 -12.36 10.02
N ARG A 298 8.16 -11.87 10.60
CA ARG A 298 6.83 -12.47 10.44
C ARG A 298 6.39 -12.46 8.98
N GLY A 299 6.64 -11.36 8.27
CA GLY A 299 6.36 -11.26 6.84
C GLY A 299 7.16 -12.28 6.02
N ALA A 300 8.49 -12.31 6.19
CA ALA A 300 9.36 -13.23 5.48
C ALA A 300 8.98 -14.71 5.74
N LEU A 301 8.77 -15.08 7.01
CA LEU A 301 8.35 -16.43 7.39
C LEU A 301 7.05 -16.83 6.68
N ALA A 302 6.01 -15.99 6.77
CA ALA A 302 4.70 -16.31 6.20
C ALA A 302 4.78 -16.48 4.68
N GLN A 303 5.43 -15.55 3.98
CA GLN A 303 5.53 -15.58 2.53
C GLN A 303 6.37 -16.74 2.02
N LEU A 304 7.51 -17.04 2.66
CA LEU A 304 8.36 -18.16 2.25
C LEU A 304 7.66 -19.51 2.42
N LEU A 305 6.96 -19.72 3.55
CA LEU A 305 6.20 -20.94 3.77
C LEU A 305 5.01 -21.06 2.81
N GLU A 306 4.33 -19.94 2.54
CA GLU A 306 3.25 -19.86 1.56
C GLU A 306 3.75 -20.22 0.15
N TYR A 307 4.83 -19.58 -0.31
CA TYR A 307 5.41 -19.84 -1.64
C TYR A 307 5.92 -21.26 -1.76
N SER A 308 6.63 -21.76 -0.74
CA SER A 308 7.09 -23.15 -0.70
C SER A 308 5.93 -24.13 -0.79
N HIS A 309 4.85 -23.89 -0.05
CA HIS A 309 3.71 -24.78 -0.04
C HIS A 309 2.94 -24.75 -1.36
N PHE A 310 2.59 -23.56 -1.86
CA PHE A 310 1.69 -23.45 -3.00
C PHE A 310 2.41 -23.55 -4.35
N LEU A 311 3.57 -22.92 -4.52
CA LEU A 311 4.26 -22.87 -5.82
C LEU A 311 5.11 -24.11 -6.11
N TYR A 312 5.48 -24.87 -5.07
CA TYR A 312 6.35 -26.05 -5.20
C TYR A 312 5.65 -27.36 -4.86
N ALA A 313 4.35 -27.36 -4.51
CA ALA A 313 3.57 -28.58 -4.26
C ALA A 313 3.63 -29.63 -5.39
N GLN A 314 3.90 -29.21 -6.62
CA GLN A 314 4.02 -30.08 -7.80
C GLN A 314 5.42 -30.08 -8.43
N SER A 315 6.37 -29.38 -7.82
CA SER A 315 7.76 -29.34 -8.26
C SER A 315 8.48 -30.61 -7.80
N ALA A 316 9.37 -31.14 -8.64
CA ALA A 316 10.29 -32.20 -8.24
C ALA A 316 11.44 -31.70 -7.35
N VAL A 317 11.61 -30.37 -7.27
CA VAL A 317 12.64 -29.69 -6.48
C VAL A 317 11.96 -28.97 -5.32
N GLU A 318 12.29 -29.36 -4.09
CA GLU A 318 11.91 -28.64 -2.88
C GLU A 318 12.89 -27.47 -2.67
N PRO A 319 12.42 -26.22 -2.63
CA PRO A 319 13.32 -25.09 -2.53
C PRO A 319 13.82 -24.91 -1.10
N LYS A 320 15.06 -24.46 -0.96
CA LYS A 320 15.61 -23.99 0.31
C LYS A 320 15.12 -22.57 0.57
N LEU A 321 14.70 -22.27 1.80
CA LEU A 321 14.08 -20.98 2.13
C LEU A 321 15.09 -20.01 2.74
N VAL A 322 15.07 -18.76 2.27
CA VAL A 322 16.00 -17.71 2.67
C VAL A 322 15.27 -16.40 2.91
N ALA A 323 15.41 -15.84 4.11
CA ALA A 323 14.96 -14.50 4.45
C ALA A 323 16.14 -13.52 4.42
N LEU A 324 16.04 -12.47 3.60
CA LEU A 324 17.08 -11.48 3.39
C LEU A 324 16.70 -10.15 4.06
N PHE A 325 17.54 -9.63 4.96
CA PHE A 325 17.24 -8.45 5.77
C PHE A 325 18.25 -7.30 5.57
N THR A 326 17.81 -6.07 5.81
CA THR A 326 18.70 -4.89 5.80
C THR A 326 19.65 -4.82 7.00
N GLU A 327 19.37 -5.53 8.10
CA GLU A 327 20.18 -5.61 9.32
C GLU A 327 19.87 -6.90 10.08
N GLU A 328 20.65 -7.22 11.11
CA GLU A 328 20.48 -8.44 11.91
C GLU A 328 19.15 -8.45 12.67
N VAL A 329 18.50 -9.62 12.75
CA VAL A 329 17.18 -9.80 13.39
C VAL A 329 17.25 -10.41 14.80
N GLY A 330 18.45 -10.53 15.37
CA GLY A 330 18.69 -10.98 16.75
C GLY A 330 18.12 -12.36 17.06
N ALA A 331 17.35 -12.48 18.14
CA ALA A 331 16.77 -13.76 18.59
C ALA A 331 15.89 -14.46 17.54
N TYR A 332 15.39 -13.72 16.53
CA TYR A 332 14.61 -14.29 15.45
C TYR A 332 15.41 -15.16 14.47
N VAL A 333 16.74 -15.08 14.48
CA VAL A 333 17.59 -15.98 13.68
C VAL A 333 17.30 -17.44 14.05
N ASN A 334 17.30 -17.77 15.34
CA ASN A 334 17.00 -19.13 15.82
C ASN A 334 15.55 -19.56 15.52
N TYR A 335 14.62 -18.61 15.54
CA TYR A 335 13.23 -18.87 15.20
C TYR A 335 13.05 -19.19 13.72
N LEU A 336 13.73 -18.49 12.82
CA LEU A 336 13.70 -18.80 11.38
C LEU A 336 14.38 -20.15 11.09
N GLU A 337 15.50 -20.43 11.76
CA GLU A 337 16.20 -21.72 11.67
C GLU A 337 15.31 -22.89 12.10
N SER A 338 14.52 -22.74 13.18
CA SER A 338 13.60 -23.79 13.63
C SER A 338 12.46 -24.08 12.64
N HIS A 339 12.26 -23.20 11.65
CA HIS A 339 11.27 -23.36 10.57
C HIS A 339 11.95 -23.70 9.23
N GLY A 340 13.24 -24.04 9.22
CA GLY A 340 13.98 -24.36 8.00
C GLY A 340 14.25 -23.17 7.09
N ILE A 341 14.23 -21.94 7.64
CA ILE A 341 14.50 -20.71 6.89
C ILE A 341 15.86 -20.16 7.30
N ALA A 342 16.78 -20.10 6.34
CA ALA A 342 18.05 -19.41 6.54
C ALA A 342 17.81 -17.89 6.56
N SER A 343 18.43 -17.16 7.47
CA SER A 343 18.42 -15.69 7.46
C SER A 343 19.77 -15.12 7.02
N ILE A 344 19.75 -14.07 6.21
CA ILE A 344 20.92 -13.31 5.76
C ILE A 344 20.66 -11.84 6.02
N TRP A 345 21.67 -11.08 6.42
CA TRP A 345 21.56 -9.64 6.63
C TRP A 345 22.81 -8.89 6.17
N LYS A 346 22.61 -7.61 5.86
CA LYS A 346 23.69 -6.70 5.47
C LYS A 346 24.54 -6.30 6.68
N THR A 347 25.87 -6.31 6.52
CA THR A 347 26.85 -5.76 7.47
C THR A 347 27.71 -4.68 6.80
N PRO A 348 28.46 -3.86 7.55
CA PRO A 348 29.39 -2.89 6.95
C PRO A 348 30.45 -3.55 6.05
N GLU A 349 30.88 -4.77 6.38
CA GLU A 349 31.93 -5.51 5.67
C GLU A 349 31.40 -6.40 4.54
N GLY A 350 30.07 -6.53 4.39
CA GLY A 350 29.48 -7.39 3.37
C GLY A 350 28.13 -7.95 3.76
N TRP A 351 28.08 -9.26 3.98
CA TRP A 351 26.88 -10.02 4.28
C TRP A 351 27.21 -11.07 5.34
N ALA A 352 26.34 -11.20 6.33
CA ALA A 352 26.40 -12.24 7.35
C ALA A 352 25.09 -13.00 7.38
N GLY A 353 25.07 -14.16 8.02
CA GLY A 353 23.88 -14.98 8.06
C GLY A 353 23.93 -16.09 9.08
N SER A 354 22.77 -16.71 9.20
CA SER A 354 22.50 -17.89 10.03
C SER A 354 23.35 -19.11 9.63
N ILE A 355 23.34 -20.15 10.47
CA ILE A 355 24.10 -21.38 10.25
C ILE A 355 23.68 -22.04 8.94
N SER A 356 22.38 -22.07 8.63
CA SER A 356 21.85 -22.58 7.38
C SER A 356 22.31 -21.74 6.18
N ALA A 357 22.41 -20.42 6.31
CA ALA A 357 22.92 -19.56 5.22
C ALA A 357 24.40 -19.86 4.90
N VAL A 358 25.22 -20.07 5.93
CA VAL A 358 26.63 -20.49 5.78
C VAL A 358 26.70 -21.89 5.15
N LYS A 359 25.89 -22.83 5.62
CA LYS A 359 25.82 -24.20 5.07
C LYS A 359 25.39 -24.23 3.61
N PHE A 360 24.50 -23.32 3.21
CA PHE A 360 24.11 -23.15 1.81
C PHE A 360 25.20 -22.50 0.96
N GLY A 361 26.25 -21.93 1.56
CA GLY A 361 27.30 -21.21 0.84
C GLY A 361 26.85 -19.83 0.35
N LEU A 362 25.79 -19.28 0.93
CA LEU A 362 25.26 -17.95 0.56
C LEU A 362 25.98 -16.80 1.27
N VAL A 363 26.72 -17.11 2.35
CA VAL A 363 27.58 -16.18 3.08
C VAL A 363 28.81 -16.91 3.60
N ALA A 364 29.90 -16.17 3.86
CA ALA A 364 31.09 -16.73 4.48
C ALA A 364 30.85 -17.08 5.96
N PRO A 365 31.54 -18.10 6.52
CA PRO A 365 31.57 -18.31 7.96
C PRO A 365 32.19 -17.08 8.65
N ALA A 366 31.58 -16.68 9.77
CA ALA A 366 31.99 -15.53 10.57
C ALA A 366 33.37 -15.71 11.23
#